data_AF-A0A420M4D1-F1
#
_entry.id   AF-A0A420M4D1-F1
#
_cell.length_a   1.000
_cell.length_b   1.000
_cell.length_c   1.000
_cell.angle_alpha   90.00
_cell.angle_beta   90.00
_cell.angle_gamma   90.00
#
_symmetry.space_group_name_H-M   'P 1'
#
loop_
_entity.id
_entity.type
_entity.pdbx_description
1 polymer ?
#
loop_
_entity_poly.entity_id
_entity_poly.type
_entity_poly.pdbx_seq_one_letter_code
_entity_poly.pdbx_strand_id
1 'polypeptide(L)'
;KAAGRPARKGGRPAPWWTEECACAAAGFRAIRRSYPCGFNQDVQIAKRDFHRVVRRAKRQYWRNLIDNFSSSSAVFKAVRWLKSPGAFQPPPLQVDNVVYETQMDKANALRQATLERRTAEDDIANAWTP
;
A
#
# COMPACT_ATOMS: atom_id res chain seq x y z
N LYS A 1 -5.69 32.04 -3.31
CA LYS A 1 -6.76 31.01 -3.16
C LYS A 1 -6.24 29.69 -3.74
N ALA A 2 -5.89 28.71 -2.90
CA ALA A 2 -5.47 27.39 -3.38
C ALA A 2 -6.72 26.56 -3.69
N ALA A 3 -6.92 26.19 -4.96
CA ALA A 3 -7.99 25.29 -5.37
C ALA A 3 -7.58 23.85 -5.02
N GLY A 4 -8.32 23.21 -4.11
CA GLY A 4 -8.11 21.80 -3.75
C GLY A 4 -8.41 20.86 -4.91
N ARG A 5 -7.77 19.68 -4.92
CA ARG A 5 -8.06 18.61 -5.89
C ARG A 5 -9.54 18.20 -5.80
N PRO A 6 -10.21 17.95 -6.94
CA PRO A 6 -11.60 17.48 -6.93
C PRO A 6 -11.68 16.13 -6.20
N ALA A 7 -12.70 15.97 -5.35
CA ALA A 7 -12.98 14.73 -4.66
C ALA A 7 -13.14 13.60 -5.68
N ARG A 8 -12.22 12.63 -5.66
CA ARG A 8 -12.34 11.44 -6.52
C ARG A 8 -13.62 10.71 -6.14
N LYS A 9 -14.43 10.31 -7.14
CA LYS A 9 -15.51 9.33 -6.96
C LYS A 9 -14.95 8.17 -6.14
N GLY A 10 -15.58 7.90 -4.98
CA GLY A 10 -15.13 6.85 -4.07
C GLY A 10 -14.93 5.54 -4.82
N GLY A 11 -13.87 4.80 -4.49
CA GLY A 11 -13.62 3.49 -5.06
C GLY A 11 -14.83 2.56 -4.87
N ARG A 12 -14.99 1.59 -5.77
CA ARG A 12 -16.03 0.56 -5.60
C ARG A 12 -15.78 -0.19 -4.28
N PRO A 13 -16.83 -0.52 -3.52
CA PRO A 13 -16.68 -1.36 -2.33
C PRO A 13 -16.05 -2.70 -2.73
N ALA A 14 -15.33 -3.30 -1.79
CA ALA A 14 -14.68 -4.57 -2.06
C ALA A 14 -15.73 -5.64 -2.47
N PRO A 15 -15.43 -6.55 -3.41
CA PRO A 15 -16.42 -7.52 -3.91
C PRO A 15 -17.00 -8.47 -2.83
N TRP A 16 -16.27 -8.68 -1.74
CA TRP A 16 -16.70 -9.47 -0.58
C TRP A 16 -17.50 -8.67 0.45
N TRP A 17 -17.75 -7.37 0.22
CA TRP A 17 -18.48 -6.51 1.13
C TRP A 17 -19.99 -6.72 0.96
N THR A 18 -20.58 -7.46 1.91
CA THR A 18 -22.02 -7.77 1.92
C THR A 18 -22.83 -6.77 2.73
N GLU A 19 -24.16 -6.79 2.59
CA GLU A 19 -25.06 -5.99 3.44
C GLU A 19 -24.87 -6.32 4.93
N GLU A 20 -24.66 -7.60 5.28
CA GLU A 20 -24.34 -8.03 6.64
C GLU A 20 -23.06 -7.35 7.17
N CYS A 21 -22.04 -7.17 6.31
CA CYS A 21 -20.83 -6.43 6.67
C CYS A 21 -21.11 -4.94 6.88
N ALA A 22 -21.98 -4.34 6.06
CA ALA A 22 -22.38 -2.94 6.19
C ALA A 22 -23.14 -2.70 7.51
N CYS A 23 -24.12 -3.55 7.82
CA CYS A 23 -24.87 -3.54 9.06
C CYS A 23 -23.96 -3.71 10.29
N ALA A 24 -23.08 -4.71 10.28
CA ALA A 24 -22.13 -4.92 11.37
C ALA A 24 -21.14 -3.75 11.54
N ALA A 25 -20.70 -3.13 10.42
CA ALA A 25 -19.87 -1.93 10.46
C ALA A 25 -20.62 -0.72 11.03
N ALA A 26 -21.89 -0.55 10.68
CA ALA A 26 -22.74 0.52 11.21
C ALA A 26 -22.96 0.36 12.71
N GLY A 27 -23.25 -0.85 13.18
CA GLY A 27 -23.38 -1.18 14.60
C GLY A 27 -22.09 -0.91 15.38
N PHE A 28 -20.95 -1.38 14.88
CA PHE A 28 -19.64 -1.09 15.49
C PHE A 28 -19.33 0.42 15.53
N ARG A 29 -19.63 1.16 14.46
CA ARG A 29 -19.44 2.63 14.42
C ARG A 29 -20.37 3.37 15.37
N ALA A 30 -21.59 2.87 15.60
CA ALA A 30 -22.51 3.45 16.57
C ALA A 30 -21.95 3.29 17.99
N ILE A 31 -21.58 2.07 18.38
CA ILE A 31 -21.00 1.77 19.70
C ILE A 31 -19.72 2.56 19.92
N ARG A 32 -18.80 2.57 18.95
CA ARG A 32 -17.55 3.34 19.06
C ARG A 32 -17.76 4.85 19.23
N ARG A 33 -18.81 5.43 18.64
CA ARG A 33 -19.12 6.86 18.80
C ARG A 33 -19.63 7.19 20.20
N SER A 34 -20.30 6.25 20.87
CA SER A 34 -20.76 6.41 22.25
C SER A 34 -19.63 6.41 23.29
N TYR A 35 -18.43 5.91 22.94
CA TYR A 35 -17.28 5.83 23.84
C TYR A 35 -16.03 6.54 23.26
N PRO A 36 -15.91 7.87 23.40
CA PRO A 36 -14.81 8.66 22.82
C PRO A 36 -13.41 8.23 23.27
N CYS A 37 -13.28 7.71 24.50
CA CYS A 37 -12.01 7.32 25.10
C CYS A 37 -11.47 5.95 24.63
N GLY A 38 -12.15 5.28 23.69
CA GLY A 38 -11.61 4.18 22.88
C GLY A 38 -11.43 2.81 23.55
N PHE A 39 -11.26 2.75 24.87
CA PHE A 39 -11.06 1.52 25.62
C PHE A 39 -12.30 1.19 26.47
N ASN A 40 -13.21 0.41 25.90
CA ASN A 40 -14.41 -0.08 26.56
C ASN A 40 -14.71 -1.52 26.10
N GLN A 41 -15.23 -2.36 27.00
CA GLN A 41 -15.53 -3.76 26.75
C GLN A 41 -16.53 -3.95 25.58
N ASP A 42 -17.56 -3.12 25.51
CA ASP A 42 -18.58 -3.16 24.46
C ASP A 42 -17.99 -2.79 23.09
N VAL A 43 -17.07 -1.84 23.05
CA VAL A 43 -16.32 -1.49 21.82
C VAL A 43 -15.48 -2.68 21.35
N GLN A 44 -14.84 -3.42 22.25
CA GLN A 44 -14.06 -4.61 21.90
C GLN A 44 -14.94 -5.78 21.43
N ILE A 45 -16.08 -6.01 22.09
CA ILE A 45 -17.07 -7.01 21.69
C ILE A 45 -17.59 -6.69 20.28
N ALA A 46 -18.05 -5.46 20.06
CA ALA A 46 -18.55 -5.00 18.76
C ALA A 46 -17.48 -5.08 17.66
N LYS A 47 -16.22 -4.75 17.98
CA LYS A 47 -15.08 -4.90 17.06
C LYS A 47 -14.86 -6.36 16.68
N ARG A 48 -14.87 -7.26 17.66
CA ARG A 48 -14.70 -8.71 17.45
C ARG A 48 -15.82 -9.27 16.57
N ASP A 49 -17.05 -8.85 16.81
CA ASP A 49 -18.22 -9.34 16.09
C ASP A 49 -18.25 -8.81 14.66
N PHE A 50 -17.96 -7.53 14.46
CA PHE A 50 -17.71 -6.96 13.12
C PHE A 50 -16.63 -7.73 12.36
N HIS A 51 -15.47 -7.98 12.99
CA HIS A 51 -14.39 -8.75 12.37
C HIS A 51 -14.80 -10.20 12.07
N ARG A 52 -15.68 -10.81 12.88
CA ARG A 52 -16.21 -12.16 12.64
C ARG A 52 -17.04 -12.20 11.36
N VAL A 53 -17.96 -11.25 11.20
CA VAL A 53 -18.79 -11.10 9.99
C VAL A 53 -17.91 -10.87 8.76
N VAL A 54 -16.97 -9.93 8.82
CA VAL A 54 -16.06 -9.65 7.70
C VAL A 54 -15.21 -10.86 7.33
N ARG A 55 -14.67 -11.60 8.32
CA ARG A 55 -13.91 -12.83 8.06
C ARG A 55 -14.76 -13.90 7.38
N ARG A 56 -16.02 -14.06 7.81
CA ARG A 56 -16.97 -15.00 7.19
C ARG A 56 -17.26 -14.61 5.74
N ALA A 57 -17.60 -13.34 5.49
CA ALA A 57 -17.92 -12.84 4.16
C ALA A 57 -16.74 -12.99 3.19
N LYS A 58 -15.53 -12.57 3.60
CA LYS A 58 -14.30 -12.80 2.83
C LYS A 58 -14.11 -14.27 2.49
N ARG A 59 -14.21 -15.15 3.48
CA ARG A 59 -14.01 -16.59 3.28
C ARG A 59 -15.03 -17.17 2.31
N GLN A 60 -16.30 -16.77 2.42
CA GLN A 60 -17.35 -17.23 1.51
C GLN A 60 -17.10 -16.75 0.09
N TYR A 61 -16.76 -15.47 -0.09
CA TYR A 61 -16.44 -14.91 -1.40
C TYR A 61 -15.30 -15.67 -2.07
N TRP A 62 -14.19 -15.89 -1.35
CA TRP A 62 -13.04 -16.59 -1.91
C TRP A 62 -13.34 -18.06 -2.23
N ARG A 63 -14.10 -18.76 -1.37
CA ARG A 63 -14.55 -20.13 -1.67
C ARG A 63 -15.38 -20.17 -2.95
N ASN A 64 -16.43 -19.36 -3.01
CA ASN A 64 -17.30 -19.29 -4.19
C ASN A 64 -16.50 -18.90 -5.45
N LEU A 65 -15.53 -18.00 -5.35
CA LEU A 65 -14.71 -17.60 -6.50
C LEU A 65 -13.87 -18.76 -7.02
N ILE A 66 -13.29 -19.56 -6.12
CA ILE A 66 -12.49 -20.75 -6.47
C ILE A 66 -13.40 -21.84 -7.07
N ASP A 67 -14.55 -22.10 -6.45
CA ASP A 67 -15.51 -23.11 -6.91
C ASP A 67 -16.07 -22.79 -8.31
N ASN A 68 -16.12 -21.51 -8.69
CA ASN A 68 -16.60 -21.04 -9.99
C ASN A 68 -15.53 -21.00 -11.10
N PHE A 69 -14.29 -21.44 -10.84
CA PHE A 69 -13.27 -21.47 -11.90
C PHE A 69 -13.52 -22.61 -12.88
N SER A 70 -13.92 -22.24 -14.11
CA SER A 70 -14.16 -23.18 -15.21
C SER A 70 -13.02 -23.23 -16.24
N SER A 71 -12.02 -22.35 -16.13
CA SER A 71 -10.92 -22.23 -17.10
C SER A 71 -9.59 -21.97 -16.41
N SER A 72 -8.52 -22.61 -16.91
CA SER A 72 -7.15 -22.38 -16.45
C SER A 72 -6.74 -20.90 -16.50
N SER A 73 -7.26 -20.12 -17.48
CA SER A 73 -7.03 -18.68 -17.57
C SER A 73 -7.60 -17.90 -16.37
N ALA A 74 -8.78 -18.29 -15.87
CA ALA A 74 -9.39 -17.69 -14.69
C ALA A 74 -8.55 -17.97 -13.43
N VAL A 75 -8.02 -19.19 -13.30
CA VAL A 75 -7.08 -19.57 -12.24
C VAL A 75 -5.83 -18.70 -12.30
N PHE A 76 -5.20 -18.55 -13.48
CA PHE A 76 -4.00 -17.70 -13.62
C PHE A 76 -4.26 -16.24 -13.26
N LYS A 77 -5.40 -15.67 -13.68
CA LYS A 77 -5.79 -14.29 -13.30
C LYS A 77 -5.98 -14.15 -11.80
N ALA A 78 -6.56 -15.14 -11.13
CA ALA A 78 -6.75 -15.11 -9.68
C ALA A 78 -5.42 -15.25 -8.92
N VAL A 79 -4.57 -16.21 -9.30
CA VAL A 79 -3.25 -16.45 -8.69
C VAL A 79 -2.30 -15.27 -8.89
N ARG A 80 -2.47 -14.48 -9.97
CA ARG A 80 -1.69 -13.26 -10.18
C ARG A 80 -1.83 -12.26 -9.03
N TRP A 81 -2.98 -12.19 -8.35
CA TRP A 81 -3.17 -11.33 -7.18
C TRP A 81 -2.54 -11.90 -5.90
N LEU A 82 -2.29 -13.22 -5.88
CA LEU A 82 -1.65 -13.91 -4.76
C LEU A 82 -0.13 -13.81 -4.83
N LYS A 83 0.43 -13.71 -6.05
CA LYS A 83 1.84 -13.38 -6.23
C LYS A 83 2.04 -11.91 -5.86
N SER A 84 2.61 -11.67 -4.69
CA SER A 84 3.25 -10.39 -4.41
C SER A 84 4.12 -10.05 -5.63
N PRO A 85 3.99 -8.85 -6.23
CA PRO A 85 5.02 -8.36 -7.11
C PRO A 85 6.32 -8.53 -6.32
N GLY A 86 7.26 -9.32 -6.82
CA GLY A 86 8.52 -9.55 -6.13
C GLY A 86 9.12 -8.22 -5.69
N ALA A 87 9.97 -8.24 -4.66
CA ALA A 87 10.67 -7.03 -4.23
C ALA A 87 11.24 -6.33 -5.47
N PHE A 88 10.86 -5.07 -5.68
CA PHE A 88 11.30 -4.30 -6.83
C PHE A 88 12.82 -4.39 -6.90
N GLN A 89 13.31 -5.04 -7.95
CA GLN A 89 14.74 -5.08 -8.23
C GLN A 89 15.04 -3.85 -9.07
N PRO A 90 15.66 -2.80 -8.49
CA PRO A 90 16.05 -1.65 -9.29
C PRO A 90 17.02 -2.13 -10.38
N PRO A 91 16.92 -1.59 -11.61
CA PRO A 91 17.84 -1.95 -12.68
C PRO A 91 19.30 -1.74 -12.23
N PRO A 92 20.26 -2.50 -12.78
CA PRO A 92 21.68 -2.30 -12.49
C PRO A 92 22.09 -0.85 -12.79
N LEU A 93 22.92 -0.27 -11.94
CA LEU A 93 23.39 1.10 -12.07
C LEU A 93 24.76 1.09 -12.74
N GLN A 94 24.94 1.88 -13.80
CA GLN A 94 26.25 2.05 -14.44
C GLN A 94 26.79 3.44 -14.12
N VAL A 95 27.98 3.50 -13.52
CA VAL A 95 28.75 4.74 -13.29
C VAL A 95 30.15 4.49 -13.85
N ASP A 96 30.63 5.35 -14.75
CA ASP A 96 31.98 5.31 -15.31
C ASP A 96 32.43 3.90 -15.77
N ASN A 97 31.56 3.20 -16.52
CA ASN A 97 31.73 1.82 -17.03
C ASN A 97 31.74 0.67 -16.00
N VAL A 98 31.49 0.94 -14.71
CA VAL A 98 31.30 -0.10 -13.70
C VAL A 98 29.81 -0.32 -13.45
N VAL A 99 29.37 -1.58 -13.47
CA VAL A 99 27.97 -1.97 -13.25
C VAL A 99 27.79 -2.46 -11.83
N TYR A 100 26.90 -1.81 -11.08
CA TYR A 100 26.55 -2.14 -9.71
C TYR A 100 25.17 -2.80 -9.65
N GLU A 101 25.13 -4.02 -9.13
CA GLU A 101 23.91 -4.82 -9.05
C GLU A 101 23.25 -4.75 -7.66
N THR A 102 24.05 -4.77 -6.59
CA THR A 102 23.53 -4.78 -5.21
C THR A 102 23.05 -3.39 -4.76
N GLN A 103 22.10 -3.34 -3.84
CA GLN A 103 21.58 -2.06 -3.33
C GLN A 103 22.63 -1.25 -2.55
N MET A 104 23.51 -1.92 -1.81
CA MET A 104 24.58 -1.24 -1.06
C MET A 104 25.64 -0.66 -1.97
N ASP A 105 26.02 -1.38 -3.04
CA ASP A 105 27.01 -0.87 -3.98
C ASP A 105 26.47 0.32 -4.77
N LYS A 106 25.19 0.27 -5.16
CA LYS A 106 24.49 1.41 -5.77
C LYS A 106 24.48 2.64 -4.86
N ALA A 107 24.20 2.45 -3.57
CA ALA A 107 24.20 3.55 -2.60
C ALA A 107 25.60 4.17 -2.45
N ASN A 108 26.63 3.34 -2.38
CA ASN A 108 28.02 3.79 -2.29
C ASN A 108 28.46 4.52 -3.57
N ALA A 109 28.17 3.97 -4.74
CA ALA A 109 28.51 4.58 -6.03
C ALA A 109 27.85 5.96 -6.20
N LEU A 110 26.56 6.09 -5.83
CA LEU A 110 25.87 7.38 -5.85
C LEU A 110 26.45 8.37 -4.84
N ARG A 111 26.82 7.91 -3.64
CA ARG A 111 27.48 8.74 -2.63
C ARG A 111 28.79 9.30 -3.16
N GLN A 112 29.64 8.47 -3.77
CA GLN A 112 30.90 8.91 -4.36
C GLN A 112 30.65 9.87 -5.54
N ALA A 113 29.78 9.49 -6.48
CA ALA A 113 29.49 10.31 -7.66
C ALA A 113 28.84 11.67 -7.34
N THR A 114 28.11 11.80 -6.22
CA THR A 114 27.32 12.99 -5.90
C THR A 114 27.90 13.83 -4.76
N LEU A 115 28.37 13.22 -3.68
CA LEU A 115 28.94 13.94 -2.53
C LEU A 115 30.43 14.20 -2.71
N GLU A 116 31.20 13.21 -3.15
CA GLU A 116 32.67 13.34 -3.21
C GLU A 116 33.13 14.20 -4.41
N ARG A 117 32.24 14.49 -5.37
CA ARG A 117 32.47 15.53 -6.39
C ARG A 117 32.37 16.95 -5.81
N ARG A 118 31.44 17.19 -4.88
CA ARG A 118 31.17 18.54 -4.34
C ARG A 118 32.11 18.89 -3.20
N THR A 119 33.37 19.10 -3.54
CA THR A 119 34.35 19.66 -2.62
C THR A 119 34.28 21.20 -2.65
N ALA A 120 34.89 21.87 -1.69
CA ALA A 120 34.83 23.34 -1.58
C ALA A 120 35.40 24.07 -2.81
N GLU A 121 36.13 23.37 -3.68
CA GLU A 121 36.61 23.86 -4.97
C GLU A 121 35.51 23.98 -6.04
N ASP A 122 34.40 23.24 -5.90
CA ASP A 122 33.21 23.34 -6.75
C ASP A 122 32.23 24.44 -6.26
N ASP A 123 32.51 25.07 -5.11
CA ASP A 123 31.69 26.16 -4.60
C ASP A 123 31.83 27.41 -5.47
N ILE A 124 30.69 28.06 -5.75
CA ILE A 124 30.66 29.31 -6.51
C ILE A 124 31.36 30.39 -5.67
N ALA A 125 32.56 30.80 -6.10
CA ALA A 125 33.39 31.77 -5.37
C ALA A 125 32.68 33.09 -5.04
N ASN A 126 31.69 33.50 -5.85
CA ASN A 126 30.80 34.61 -5.57
C ASN A 126 29.43 34.40 -6.24
N ALA A 127 28.36 34.31 -5.45
CA ALA A 127 27.00 34.11 -5.95
C ALA A 127 26.39 35.32 -6.68
N TRP A 128 27.11 36.47 -6.72
CA TRP A 128 26.61 37.74 -7.26
C TRP A 128 27.60 38.45 -8.20
N THR A 129 28.64 37.76 -8.69
CA THR A 129 29.40 38.28 -9.85
C THR A 129 28.54 38.16 -11.11
N PRO A 130 28.33 39.26 -11.88
CA PRO A 130 27.57 39.23 -13.13
C PRO A 130 28.24 38.38 -14.21
#